data_AF-A0A328CCE9-F1
#
_entry.id   AF-A0A328CCE9-F1
#
_cell.length_a   1.000
_cell.length_b   1.000
_cell.length_c   1.000
_cell.angle_alpha   90.00
_cell.angle_beta   90.00
_cell.angle_gamma   90.00
#
_symmetry.space_group_name_H-M   'P 1'
#
loop_
_entity.id
_entity.type
_entity.pdbx_description
1 polymer ?
#
loop_
_entity_poly.entity_id
_entity_poly.type
_entity_poly.pdbx_seq_one_letter_code
_entity_poly.pdbx_strand_id
1 'polypeptide(L)'
;MSGRARGWLAPIDDDRYRARASGDLFATRRSVRPVAVESEAAMEHASPESNASSDLIDRVHHEHVHLRRLFEDLSGTFERIGAEQTSAERKQELIESASEDMAVALDDMLEHFNQEEEIFFVEIEERFPELGPRIDALVKGHELMGQRTRWLHEQLGRTPAEIGRNLAVILDVVRSMAKMIDEHTTEETTLFDDVLTKIPADERRELLEKMREI
;
A
#
# COMPACT_ATOMS: atom_id res chain seq x y z
N MET A 1 -34.90 18.16 -17.06
CA MET A 1 -33.96 18.60 -18.12
C MET A 1 -32.70 19.04 -17.39
N SER A 2 -31.79 18.12 -17.05
CA SER A 2 -30.64 17.66 -17.85
C SER A 2 -29.53 18.71 -17.99
N GLY A 3 -28.35 18.45 -17.39
CA GLY A 3 -27.09 18.95 -17.95
C GLY A 3 -25.94 19.31 -17.00
N ARG A 4 -25.10 18.31 -16.69
CA ARG A 4 -23.62 18.34 -16.58
C ARG A 4 -22.93 19.36 -15.66
N ALA A 5 -22.33 18.85 -14.59
CA ALA A 5 -21.04 19.34 -14.11
C ALA A 5 -19.97 18.28 -14.44
N ARG A 6 -19.14 18.56 -15.45
CA ARG A 6 -17.86 17.89 -15.67
C ARG A 6 -16.82 18.66 -14.86
N GLY A 7 -16.32 18.07 -13.78
CA GLY A 7 -15.17 18.54 -13.02
C GLY A 7 -13.94 17.77 -13.47
N TRP A 8 -12.90 18.49 -13.85
CA TRP A 8 -11.76 18.02 -14.62
C TRP A 8 -10.74 17.29 -13.75
N LEU A 9 -10.33 16.08 -14.15
CA LEU A 9 -9.03 15.53 -13.79
C LEU A 9 -7.98 16.29 -14.63
N ALA A 10 -7.07 17.00 -13.98
CA ALA A 10 -5.95 17.64 -14.64
C ALA A 10 -4.96 16.58 -15.15
N PRO A 11 -4.25 16.82 -16.28
CA PRO A 11 -3.31 15.87 -16.86
C PRO A 11 -2.00 15.79 -16.04
N ILE A 12 -1.44 14.58 -16.02
CA ILE A 12 -0.21 14.16 -15.34
C ILE A 12 1.00 14.82 -16.03
N ASP A 13 1.89 15.40 -15.23
CA ASP A 13 3.17 15.97 -15.65
C ASP A 13 4.24 14.85 -15.62
N ASP A 14 4.66 14.40 -16.80
CA ASP A 14 5.38 13.14 -17.11
C ASP A 14 6.92 13.25 -16.94
N ASP A 15 7.42 14.32 -16.31
CA ASP A 15 8.83 14.73 -16.45
C ASP A 15 9.74 14.41 -15.25
N ARG A 16 9.25 13.79 -14.17
CA ARG A 16 10.08 13.58 -12.97
C ARG A 16 10.99 12.34 -12.98
N TYR A 17 10.79 11.37 -13.87
CA TYR A 17 11.51 10.08 -13.82
C TYR A 17 12.64 9.90 -14.86
N ARG A 18 12.90 10.86 -15.75
CA ARG A 18 13.86 10.66 -16.86
C ARG A 18 15.33 10.91 -16.56
N ALA A 19 15.70 11.27 -15.34
CA ALA A 19 17.05 11.77 -15.03
C ALA A 19 17.85 10.86 -14.10
N ARG A 20 18.05 9.57 -14.45
CA ARG A 20 19.00 8.73 -13.69
C ARG A 20 19.68 7.56 -14.41
N ALA A 21 19.55 7.44 -15.73
CA ALA A 21 20.24 6.40 -16.49
C ALA A 21 21.35 6.99 -17.38
N SER A 22 22.56 7.15 -16.85
CA SER A 22 23.79 7.31 -17.64
C SER A 22 25.03 7.06 -16.76
N GLY A 23 25.67 5.91 -16.93
CA GLY A 23 26.95 5.60 -16.28
C GLY A 23 27.42 4.17 -16.53
N ASP A 24 28.04 3.92 -17.70
CA ASP A 24 28.85 2.74 -18.00
C ASP A 24 29.95 2.49 -16.94
N LEU A 25 30.40 1.22 -16.78
CA LEU A 25 31.80 0.78 -17.02
C LEU A 25 32.14 -0.59 -16.37
N PHE A 26 32.63 -1.49 -17.23
CA PHE A 26 33.66 -2.53 -17.05
C PHE A 26 33.40 -3.92 -16.44
N ALA A 27 34.05 -4.87 -17.12
CA ALA A 27 34.00 -6.32 -17.02
C ALA A 27 35.07 -6.93 -16.10
N THR A 28 34.91 -8.19 -15.66
CA THR A 28 35.82 -9.32 -15.96
C THR A 28 35.41 -10.68 -15.32
N ARG A 29 35.81 -11.77 -15.99
CA ARG A 29 35.57 -13.21 -15.72
C ARG A 29 36.59 -13.85 -14.74
N ARG A 30 36.16 -14.92 -14.02
CA ARG A 30 36.81 -16.27 -13.84
C ARG A 30 36.05 -17.06 -12.74
N SER A 31 35.35 -18.17 -12.97
CA SER A 31 35.76 -19.58 -13.19
C SER A 31 36.65 -20.21 -12.11
N VAL A 32 36.15 -21.21 -11.35
CA VAL A 32 36.62 -22.63 -11.26
C VAL A 32 35.80 -23.40 -10.19
N ARG A 33 35.43 -24.65 -10.50
CA ARG A 33 34.83 -25.75 -9.67
C ARG A 33 35.90 -26.87 -9.54
N PRO A 34 35.71 -28.04 -8.87
CA PRO A 34 34.84 -28.48 -7.75
C PRO A 34 35.59 -29.39 -6.71
N VAL A 35 34.88 -30.00 -5.74
CA VAL A 35 34.80 -31.47 -5.39
C VAL A 35 34.59 -31.76 -3.88
N ALA A 36 33.42 -32.39 -3.61
CA ALA A 36 32.97 -33.42 -2.63
C ALA A 36 33.72 -33.76 -1.31
N VAL A 37 32.98 -34.07 -0.22
CA VAL A 37 32.52 -35.43 0.23
C VAL A 37 31.87 -35.37 1.64
N GLU A 38 30.60 -35.85 1.71
CA GLU A 38 29.88 -36.68 2.71
C GLU A 38 29.85 -36.44 4.25
N SER A 39 28.59 -36.34 4.72
CA SER A 39 27.90 -37.15 5.75
C SER A 39 27.92 -36.82 7.25
N GLU A 40 26.72 -36.37 7.68
CA GLU A 40 25.93 -36.76 8.87
C GLU A 40 26.57 -36.74 10.28
N ALA A 41 26.07 -35.83 11.10
CA ALA A 41 25.49 -36.19 12.41
C ALA A 41 24.48 -35.13 12.84
N ALA A 42 23.21 -35.54 12.90
CA ALA A 42 22.09 -34.75 13.37
C ALA A 42 22.16 -34.52 14.90
N MET A 43 22.12 -33.25 15.30
CA MET A 43 21.39 -32.71 16.45
C MET A 43 21.89 -31.29 16.67
N GLU A 44 21.18 -30.29 16.16
CA GLU A 44 21.14 -28.95 16.77
C GLU A 44 19.93 -28.18 16.22
N HIS A 45 19.10 -27.73 17.18
CA HIS A 45 18.21 -26.58 17.19
C HIS A 45 17.30 -26.28 15.98
N ALA A 46 16.00 -26.21 16.31
CA ALA A 46 14.96 -25.63 15.48
C ALA A 46 15.42 -24.31 14.82
N SER A 47 15.47 -24.32 13.49
CA SER A 47 15.80 -23.16 12.66
C SER A 47 14.85 -21.98 12.97
N PRO A 48 15.38 -20.76 13.16
CA PRO A 48 14.63 -19.50 13.03
C PRO A 48 14.25 -19.19 11.56
N GLU A 49 14.68 -20.03 10.62
CA GLU A 49 14.82 -19.72 9.20
C GLU A 49 13.51 -19.74 8.40
N SER A 50 12.40 -20.26 8.93
CA SER A 50 11.13 -20.33 8.18
C SER A 50 10.18 -19.16 8.38
N ASN A 51 10.43 -18.28 9.36
CA ASN A 51 9.45 -17.27 9.77
C ASN A 51 9.77 -15.88 9.24
N ALA A 52 11.01 -15.60 8.83
CA ALA A 52 11.39 -14.22 8.60
C ALA A 52 10.70 -13.55 7.40
N SER A 53 10.50 -14.34 6.36
CA SER A 53 9.78 -13.96 5.13
C SER A 53 8.27 -13.89 5.36
N SER A 54 7.75 -14.77 6.24
CA SER A 54 6.35 -14.76 6.66
C SER A 54 6.08 -13.48 7.44
N ASP A 55 6.88 -13.18 8.47
CA ASP A 55 6.64 -12.06 9.38
C ASP A 55 6.58 -10.69 8.67
N LEU A 56 7.35 -10.49 7.59
CA LEU A 56 7.34 -9.23 6.82
C LEU A 56 6.08 -9.12 5.95
N ILE A 57 5.77 -10.17 5.19
CA ILE A 57 4.54 -10.23 4.38
C ILE A 57 3.33 -10.13 5.31
N ASP A 58 3.37 -10.79 6.46
CA ASP A 58 2.34 -10.76 7.49
C ASP A 58 2.17 -9.35 8.07
N ARG A 59 3.26 -8.57 8.21
CA ARG A 59 3.21 -7.18 8.66
C ARG A 59 2.56 -6.26 7.63
N VAL A 60 3.05 -6.27 6.38
CA VAL A 60 2.48 -5.47 5.28
C VAL A 60 1.01 -5.82 5.07
N HIS A 61 0.69 -7.11 5.12
CA HIS A 61 -0.69 -7.59 5.04
C HIS A 61 -1.55 -7.12 6.22
N HIS A 62 -0.99 -7.09 7.44
CA HIS A 62 -1.70 -6.62 8.63
C HIS A 62 -2.04 -5.12 8.55
N GLU A 63 -1.11 -4.29 8.05
CA GLU A 63 -1.32 -2.84 7.85
C GLU A 63 -2.43 -2.59 6.81
N HIS A 64 -2.42 -3.32 5.69
CA HIS A 64 -3.47 -3.27 4.69
C HIS A 64 -4.85 -3.75 5.18
N VAL A 65 -4.90 -4.84 5.96
CA VAL A 65 -6.15 -5.31 6.59
C VAL A 65 -6.72 -4.27 7.55
N HIS A 66 -5.84 -3.56 8.29
CA HIS A 66 -6.26 -2.47 9.15
C HIS A 66 -6.89 -1.32 8.36
N LEU A 67 -6.23 -0.86 7.29
CA LEU A 67 -6.75 0.19 6.40
C LEU A 67 -8.11 -0.18 5.80
N ARG A 68 -8.25 -1.42 5.32
CA ARG A 68 -9.52 -1.92 4.77
C ARG A 68 -10.66 -1.81 5.80
N ARG A 69 -10.45 -2.28 7.03
CA ARG A 69 -11.47 -2.24 8.10
C ARG A 69 -11.88 -0.80 8.41
N LEU A 70 -10.93 0.12 8.44
CA LEU A 70 -11.20 1.53 8.64
C LEU A 70 -12.14 2.10 7.55
N PHE A 71 -11.93 1.77 6.27
CA PHE A 71 -12.85 2.21 5.21
C PHE A 71 -14.23 1.53 5.30
N GLU A 72 -14.31 0.27 5.72
CA GLU A 72 -15.59 -0.39 5.99
C GLU A 72 -16.35 0.33 7.13
N ASP A 73 -15.66 0.70 8.21
CA ASP A 73 -16.23 1.44 9.34
C ASP A 73 -16.64 2.88 8.96
N LEU A 74 -15.88 3.54 8.10
CA LEU A 74 -16.22 4.85 7.54
C LEU A 74 -17.52 4.80 6.74
N SER A 75 -17.77 3.72 5.99
CA SER A 75 -19.04 3.53 5.28
C SER A 75 -20.22 3.57 6.25
N GLY A 76 -20.14 2.80 7.34
CA GLY A 76 -21.18 2.78 8.38
C GLY A 76 -21.32 4.13 9.10
N THR A 77 -20.24 4.89 9.22
CA THR A 77 -20.28 6.23 9.82
C THR A 77 -20.96 7.24 8.91
N PHE A 78 -20.64 7.28 7.62
CA PHE A 78 -21.34 8.14 6.65
C PHE A 78 -22.83 7.80 6.53
N GLU A 79 -23.19 6.52 6.55
CA GLU A 79 -24.60 6.10 6.56
C GLU A 79 -25.35 6.66 7.78
N ARG A 80 -24.75 6.58 8.99
CA ARG A 80 -25.33 7.13 10.22
C ARG A 80 -25.43 8.65 10.19
N ILE A 81 -24.47 9.35 9.58
CA ILE A 81 -24.52 10.81 9.38
C ILE A 81 -25.66 11.18 8.41
N GLY A 82 -25.83 10.42 7.34
CA GLY A 82 -26.86 10.63 6.32
C GLY A 82 -28.28 10.30 6.78
N ALA A 83 -28.43 9.42 7.77
CA ALA A 83 -29.72 8.93 8.24
C ALA A 83 -30.62 10.05 8.84
N GLU A 84 -31.91 10.03 8.53
CA GLU A 84 -32.88 11.05 8.97
C GLU A 84 -33.13 11.01 10.49
N GLN A 85 -33.08 9.82 11.08
CA GLN A 85 -33.34 9.57 12.49
C GLN A 85 -32.17 9.94 13.43
N THR A 86 -31.00 10.24 12.88
CA THR A 86 -29.84 10.67 13.69
C THR A 86 -30.00 12.14 14.05
N SER A 87 -29.90 12.50 15.33
CA SER A 87 -30.01 13.90 15.76
C SER A 87 -28.86 14.76 15.22
N ALA A 88 -29.05 16.07 15.15
CA ALA A 88 -28.02 16.98 14.65
C ALA A 88 -26.75 16.94 15.51
N GLU A 89 -26.89 16.87 16.83
CA GLU A 89 -25.78 16.75 17.78
C GLU A 89 -25.01 15.46 17.53
N ARG A 90 -25.73 14.33 17.37
CA ARG A 90 -25.08 13.04 17.11
C ARG A 90 -24.38 13.00 15.75
N LYS A 91 -24.92 13.65 14.72
CA LYS A 91 -24.25 13.79 13.42
C LYS A 91 -22.93 14.54 13.55
N GLN A 92 -22.92 15.61 14.34
CA GLN A 92 -21.72 16.41 14.58
C GLN A 92 -20.63 15.59 15.30
N GLU A 93 -20.99 14.87 16.35
CA GLU A 93 -20.07 13.96 17.05
C GLU A 93 -19.47 12.89 16.12
N LEU A 94 -20.30 12.30 15.24
CA LEU A 94 -19.85 11.30 14.27
C LEU A 94 -18.88 11.88 13.25
N ILE A 95 -19.11 13.13 12.81
CA ILE A 95 -18.23 13.83 11.88
C ILE A 95 -16.87 14.13 12.53
N GLU A 96 -16.87 14.65 13.75
CA GLU A 96 -15.64 14.98 14.49
C GLU A 96 -14.79 13.74 14.73
N SER A 97 -15.39 12.68 15.28
CA SER A 97 -14.71 11.40 15.50
C SER A 97 -14.16 10.81 14.20
N ALA A 98 -14.97 10.77 13.14
CA ALA A 98 -14.51 10.22 11.86
C ALA A 98 -13.38 11.06 11.24
N SER A 99 -13.36 12.38 11.47
CA SER A 99 -12.32 13.25 10.95
C SER A 99 -10.98 12.99 11.64
N GLU A 100 -11.00 12.77 12.95
CA GLU A 100 -9.81 12.39 13.72
C GLU A 100 -9.28 11.03 13.28
N ASP A 101 -10.15 10.02 13.21
CA ASP A 101 -9.77 8.66 12.76
C ASP A 101 -9.19 8.68 11.34
N MET A 102 -9.77 9.47 10.44
CA MET A 102 -9.28 9.60 9.07
C MET A 102 -7.94 10.31 8.95
N ALA A 103 -7.67 11.30 9.81
CA ALA A 103 -6.39 12.00 9.80
C ALA A 103 -5.25 11.04 10.20
N VAL A 104 -5.46 10.26 11.27
CA VAL A 104 -4.50 9.23 11.70
C VAL A 104 -4.29 8.18 10.60
N ALA A 105 -5.38 7.66 10.02
CA ALA A 105 -5.27 6.66 8.98
C ALA A 105 -4.58 7.15 7.70
N LEU A 106 -4.74 8.44 7.36
CA LEU A 106 -4.04 9.03 6.22
C LEU A 106 -2.54 9.13 6.50
N ASP A 107 -2.15 9.53 7.71
CA ASP A 107 -0.75 9.61 8.10
C ASP A 107 -0.10 8.21 8.08
N ASP A 108 -0.74 7.22 8.71
CA ASP A 108 -0.26 5.82 8.73
C ASP A 108 -0.13 5.25 7.30
N MET A 109 -1.13 5.49 6.45
CA MET A 109 -1.11 5.03 5.05
C MET A 109 0.01 5.68 4.24
N LEU A 110 0.29 6.97 4.46
CA LEU A 110 1.38 7.66 3.76
C LEU A 110 2.76 7.22 4.25
N GLU A 111 2.90 6.95 5.55
CA GLU A 111 4.13 6.37 6.11
C GLU A 111 4.42 5.01 5.49
N HIS A 112 3.41 4.14 5.44
CA HIS A 112 3.48 2.82 4.81
C HIS A 112 3.88 2.90 3.33
N PHE A 113 3.17 3.72 2.53
CA PHE A 113 3.48 3.89 1.11
C PHE A 113 4.88 4.45 0.88
N ASN A 114 5.36 5.39 1.71
CA ASN A 114 6.72 5.89 1.60
C ASN A 114 7.76 4.81 1.91
N GLN A 115 7.51 3.95 2.89
CA GLN A 115 8.41 2.83 3.21
C GLN A 115 8.53 1.87 2.02
N GLU A 116 7.41 1.55 1.36
CA GLU A 116 7.39 0.71 0.17
C GLU A 116 8.08 1.38 -1.02
N GLU A 117 7.72 2.63 -1.32
CA GLU A 117 8.21 3.36 -2.48
C GLU A 117 9.69 3.70 -2.41
N GLU A 118 10.18 4.17 -1.26
CA GLU A 118 11.55 4.68 -1.14
C GLU A 118 12.58 3.57 -0.86
N ILE A 119 12.11 2.39 -0.43
CA ILE A 119 13.00 1.35 0.07
C ILE A 119 12.73 0.03 -0.66
N PHE A 120 11.54 -0.54 -0.52
CA PHE A 120 11.28 -1.89 -1.00
C PHE A 120 11.23 -1.94 -2.53
N PHE A 121 10.46 -1.06 -3.15
CA PHE A 121 10.30 -1.00 -4.59
C PHE A 121 11.60 -0.59 -5.28
N VAL A 122 12.40 0.31 -4.69
CA VAL A 122 13.73 0.67 -5.21
C VAL A 122 14.66 -0.53 -5.23
N GLU A 123 14.82 -1.25 -4.11
CA GLU A 123 15.71 -2.42 -4.03
C GLU A 123 15.22 -3.56 -4.95
N ILE A 124 13.91 -3.76 -5.07
CA ILE A 124 13.33 -4.75 -5.99
C ILE A 124 13.61 -4.37 -7.44
N GLU A 125 13.39 -3.11 -7.82
CA GLU A 125 13.59 -2.65 -9.20
C GLU A 125 15.07 -2.68 -9.60
N GLU A 126 15.99 -2.34 -8.68
CA GLU A 126 17.44 -2.43 -8.92
C GLU A 126 17.89 -3.87 -9.22
N ARG A 127 17.31 -4.87 -8.54
CA ARG A 127 17.65 -6.29 -8.74
C ARG A 127 16.86 -6.97 -9.86
N PHE A 128 15.60 -6.57 -10.05
CA PHE A 128 14.66 -7.17 -10.99
C PHE A 128 13.98 -6.09 -11.85
N PRO A 129 14.72 -5.46 -12.78
CA PRO A 129 14.17 -4.37 -13.60
C PRO A 129 12.93 -4.78 -14.42
N GLU A 130 12.75 -6.07 -14.69
CA GLU A 130 11.57 -6.58 -15.38
C GLU A 130 10.26 -6.41 -14.57
N LEU A 131 10.35 -6.19 -13.26
CA LEU A 131 9.21 -5.96 -12.37
C LEU A 131 8.78 -4.48 -12.31
N GLY A 132 9.57 -3.56 -12.89
CA GLY A 132 9.28 -2.11 -12.89
C GLY A 132 7.85 -1.75 -13.30
N PRO A 133 7.26 -2.31 -14.37
CA PRO A 133 5.88 -2.02 -14.75
C PRO A 133 4.81 -2.41 -13.70
N ARG A 134 5.09 -3.41 -12.86
CA ARG A 134 4.19 -3.81 -11.76
C ARG A 134 4.34 -2.86 -10.58
N ILE A 135 5.57 -2.51 -10.24
CA ILE A 135 5.88 -1.49 -9.22
C ILE A 135 5.23 -0.16 -9.59
N ASP A 136 5.37 0.30 -10.83
CA ASP A 136 4.70 1.51 -11.33
C ASP A 136 3.18 1.49 -11.14
N ALA A 137 2.56 0.31 -11.26
CA ALA A 137 1.12 0.15 -11.05
C ALA A 137 0.75 0.23 -9.57
N LEU A 138 1.58 -0.33 -8.68
CA LEU A 138 1.41 -0.23 -7.22
C LEU A 138 1.53 1.22 -6.75
N VAL A 139 2.57 1.94 -7.17
CA VAL A 139 2.77 3.37 -6.85
C VAL A 139 1.60 4.24 -7.33
N LYS A 140 1.10 4.00 -8.55
CA LYS A 140 -0.13 4.68 -9.02
C LYS A 140 -1.35 4.35 -8.16
N GLY A 141 -1.40 3.13 -7.61
CA GLY A 141 -2.36 2.73 -6.59
C GLY A 141 -2.27 3.59 -5.34
N HIS A 142 -1.07 3.78 -4.79
CA HIS A 142 -0.81 4.64 -3.62
C HIS A 142 -1.29 6.07 -3.86
N GLU A 143 -0.92 6.67 -5.00
CA GLU A 143 -1.34 8.02 -5.35
C GLU A 143 -2.86 8.16 -5.39
N LEU A 144 -3.55 7.20 -6.02
CA LEU A 144 -5.00 7.23 -6.16
C LEU A 144 -5.71 7.00 -4.82
N MET A 145 -5.19 6.08 -3.98
CA MET A 145 -5.67 5.86 -2.62
C MET A 145 -5.50 7.13 -1.78
N GLY A 146 -4.31 7.73 -1.79
CA GLY A 146 -4.03 8.99 -1.10
C GLY A 146 -4.94 10.14 -1.52
N GLN A 147 -5.19 10.29 -2.82
CA GLN A 147 -6.12 11.31 -3.34
C GLN A 147 -7.55 11.10 -2.84
N ARG A 148 -8.04 9.86 -2.85
CA ARG A 148 -9.40 9.53 -2.43
C ARG A 148 -9.59 9.65 -0.92
N THR A 149 -8.59 9.25 -0.13
CA THR A 149 -8.59 9.44 1.33
C THR A 149 -8.63 10.93 1.67
N ARG A 150 -7.83 11.79 1.03
CA ARG A 150 -7.91 13.25 1.21
C ARG A 150 -9.30 13.79 0.83
N TRP A 151 -9.85 13.34 -0.30
CA TRP A 151 -11.19 13.76 -0.73
C TRP A 151 -12.29 13.37 0.27
N LEU A 152 -12.21 12.16 0.85
CA LEU A 152 -13.12 11.69 1.90
C LEU A 152 -12.99 12.53 3.17
N HIS A 153 -11.75 12.87 3.56
CA HIS A 153 -11.48 13.75 4.70
C HIS A 153 -12.14 15.12 4.50
N GLU A 154 -12.01 15.70 3.30
CA GLU A 154 -12.67 16.96 2.95
C GLU A 154 -14.20 16.90 3.04
N GLN A 155 -14.82 15.71 2.89
CA GLN A 155 -16.27 15.59 3.07
C GLN A 155 -16.67 15.70 4.54
N LEU A 156 -15.82 15.23 5.46
CA LEU A 156 -16.03 15.36 6.90
C LEU A 156 -15.91 16.82 7.36
N GLY A 157 -15.20 17.67 6.63
CA GLY A 157 -15.20 19.12 6.86
C GLY A 157 -16.50 19.85 6.51
N ARG A 158 -17.53 19.14 6.01
CA ARG A 158 -18.80 19.74 5.55
C ARG A 158 -19.91 19.63 6.58
N THR A 159 -20.98 20.40 6.39
CA THR A 159 -22.16 20.30 7.25
C THR A 159 -22.87 18.95 7.07
N PRO A 160 -23.59 18.44 8.09
CA PRO A 160 -24.34 17.18 7.97
C PRO A 160 -25.34 17.18 6.80
N ALA A 161 -25.93 18.32 6.49
CA ALA A 161 -26.85 18.46 5.36
C ALA A 161 -26.15 18.35 3.99
N GLU A 162 -24.91 18.84 3.88
CA GLU A 162 -24.09 18.69 2.66
C GLU A 162 -23.62 17.26 2.47
N ILE A 163 -23.16 16.62 3.55
CA ILE A 163 -22.78 15.20 3.55
C ILE A 163 -23.99 14.35 3.12
N GLY A 164 -25.16 14.59 3.71
CA GLY A 164 -26.40 13.88 3.35
C GLY A 164 -26.76 14.01 1.86
N ARG A 165 -26.58 15.19 1.24
CA ARG A 165 -26.81 15.39 -0.20
C ARG A 165 -25.82 14.62 -1.08
N ASN A 166 -24.58 14.48 -0.62
CA ASN A 166 -23.51 13.80 -1.37
C ASN A 166 -23.35 12.31 -0.99
N LEU A 167 -24.14 11.82 -0.04
CA LEU A 167 -23.94 10.52 0.61
C LEU A 167 -23.73 9.37 -0.38
N ALA A 168 -24.53 9.31 -1.45
CA ALA A 168 -24.41 8.25 -2.44
C ALA A 168 -23.02 8.22 -3.11
N VAL A 169 -22.45 9.39 -3.42
CA VAL A 169 -21.11 9.52 -4.02
C VAL A 169 -20.04 9.19 -2.97
N ILE A 170 -20.22 9.65 -1.74
CA ILE A 170 -19.29 9.36 -0.64
C ILE A 170 -19.19 7.85 -0.42
N LEU A 171 -20.33 7.17 -0.29
CA LEU A 171 -20.37 5.72 -0.09
C LEU A 171 -19.85 4.93 -1.30
N ASP A 172 -19.96 5.47 -2.52
CA ASP A 172 -19.36 4.86 -3.71
C ASP A 172 -17.82 4.95 -3.65
N VAL A 173 -17.27 6.11 -3.27
CA VAL A 173 -15.83 6.29 -3.09
C VAL A 173 -15.31 5.40 -1.96
N VAL A 174 -15.98 5.33 -0.81
CA VAL A 174 -15.58 4.46 0.32
C VAL A 174 -15.56 2.99 -0.10
N ARG A 175 -16.61 2.50 -0.77
CA ARG A 175 -16.66 1.11 -1.25
C ARG A 175 -15.59 0.84 -2.31
N SER A 176 -15.35 1.80 -3.20
CA SER A 176 -14.27 1.68 -4.18
C SER A 176 -12.89 1.69 -3.53
N MET A 177 -12.69 2.41 -2.41
CA MET A 177 -11.44 2.40 -1.64
C MET A 177 -11.18 1.04 -1.01
N ALA A 178 -12.17 0.46 -0.33
CA ALA A 178 -12.01 -0.87 0.26
C ALA A 178 -11.64 -1.93 -0.81
N LYS A 179 -12.27 -1.87 -1.99
CA LYS A 179 -11.92 -2.75 -3.12
C LYS A 179 -10.50 -2.49 -3.65
N MET A 180 -10.10 -1.22 -3.75
CA MET A 180 -8.78 -0.84 -4.23
C MET A 180 -7.67 -1.33 -3.31
N ILE A 181 -7.87 -1.23 -1.99
CA ILE A 181 -6.94 -1.77 -0.99
C ILE A 181 -6.81 -3.29 -1.16
N ASP A 182 -7.92 -4.02 -1.28
CA ASP A 182 -7.87 -5.48 -1.49
C ASP A 182 -7.10 -5.88 -2.77
N GLU A 183 -7.38 -5.20 -3.88
CA GLU A 183 -6.70 -5.43 -5.16
C GLU A 183 -5.21 -5.09 -5.08
N HIS A 184 -4.88 -3.96 -4.45
CA HIS A 184 -3.51 -3.50 -4.25
C HIS A 184 -2.71 -4.46 -3.37
N THR A 185 -3.25 -4.83 -2.20
CA THR A 185 -2.64 -5.78 -1.27
C THR A 185 -2.36 -7.12 -1.94
N THR A 186 -3.28 -7.60 -2.78
CA THR A 186 -3.14 -8.87 -3.50
C THR A 186 -1.99 -8.80 -4.51
N GLU A 187 -1.93 -7.73 -5.31
CA GLU A 187 -0.88 -7.54 -6.31
C GLU A 187 0.50 -7.39 -5.65
N GLU A 188 0.56 -6.63 -4.56
CA GLU A 188 1.78 -6.43 -3.79
C GLU A 188 2.28 -7.72 -3.14
N THR A 189 1.39 -8.48 -2.49
CA THR A 189 1.75 -9.79 -1.92
C THR A 189 2.31 -10.71 -3.01
N THR A 190 1.68 -10.69 -4.19
CA THR A 190 2.15 -11.48 -5.34
C THR A 190 3.51 -10.99 -5.83
N LEU A 191 3.76 -9.68 -5.84
CA LEU A 191 5.06 -9.11 -6.18
C LEU A 191 6.14 -9.58 -5.20
N PHE A 192 5.89 -9.47 -3.90
CA PHE A 192 6.82 -9.91 -2.87
C PHE A 192 7.10 -11.42 -2.96
N ASP A 193 6.08 -12.25 -3.12
CA ASP A 193 6.25 -13.69 -3.33
C ASP A 193 7.13 -13.98 -4.54
N ASP A 194 6.86 -13.35 -5.69
CA ASP A 194 7.64 -13.53 -6.91
C ASP A 194 9.11 -13.13 -6.71
N VAL A 195 9.36 -11.99 -6.06
CA VAL A 195 10.72 -11.53 -5.71
C VAL A 195 11.42 -12.57 -4.85
N LEU A 196 10.76 -13.06 -3.80
CA LEU A 196 11.33 -14.03 -2.90
C LEU A 196 11.68 -15.32 -3.64
N THR A 197 10.83 -15.83 -4.56
CA THR A 197 11.15 -17.03 -5.35
C THR A 197 12.40 -16.88 -6.24
N LYS A 198 12.77 -15.64 -6.61
CA LYS A 198 13.92 -15.33 -7.46
C LYS A 198 15.23 -15.16 -6.66
N ILE A 199 15.15 -14.87 -5.36
CA ILE A 199 16.33 -14.61 -4.51
C ILE A 199 16.82 -15.91 -3.84
N PRO A 200 18.14 -16.22 -3.90
CA PRO A 200 18.76 -17.29 -3.13
C PRO A 200 18.46 -17.20 -1.62
N ALA A 201 18.33 -18.33 -0.93
CA ALA A 201 17.88 -18.35 0.48
C ALA A 201 18.80 -17.56 1.43
N ASP A 202 20.10 -17.50 1.14
CA ASP A 202 21.12 -16.75 1.87
C ASP A 202 20.99 -15.24 1.68
N GLU A 203 20.74 -14.77 0.46
CA GLU A 203 20.51 -13.35 0.15
C GLU A 203 19.12 -12.87 0.59
N ARG A 204 18.14 -13.78 0.65
CA ARG A 204 16.78 -13.48 1.11
C ARG A 204 16.79 -12.98 2.55
N ARG A 205 17.63 -13.56 3.40
CA ARG A 205 17.76 -13.17 4.81
C ARG A 205 18.30 -11.74 4.96
N GLU A 206 19.31 -11.36 4.18
CA GLU A 206 19.85 -10.00 4.21
C GLU A 206 18.83 -8.96 3.72
N LEU A 207 18.05 -9.29 2.69
CA LEU A 207 16.95 -8.44 2.24
C LEU A 207 15.90 -8.27 3.35
N LEU A 208 15.43 -9.37 3.94
CA LEU A 208 14.43 -9.35 5.01
C LEU A 208 14.93 -8.66 6.29
N GLU A 209 16.21 -8.78 6.63
CA GLU A 209 16.82 -8.06 7.75
C GLU A 209 16.86 -6.55 7.50
N LYS A 210 17.28 -6.11 6.32
CA LYS A 210 17.19 -4.69 5.92
C LYS A 210 15.76 -4.17 6.02
N MET A 211 14.78 -4.98 5.60
CA MET A 211 13.36 -4.60 5.64
C MET A 211 12.78 -4.56 7.06
N ARG A 212 13.43 -5.18 8.07
CA ARG A 212 13.02 -5.16 9.49
C ARG A 212 13.60 -4.03 10.31
N GLU A 213 14.74 -3.49 9.91
CA GLU A 213 15.45 -2.42 10.63
C GLU A 213 14.82 -1.02 10.43
N ILE A 214 13.79 -0.95 9.58
CA ILE A 214 13.00 0.24 9.25
C ILE A 214 11.62 0.10 9.89
#